data_AF-A0A7S2ZPS1-F1
#
_entry.id   AF-A0A7S2ZPS1-F1
#
_cell.length_a   1.000
_cell.length_b   1.000
_cell.length_c   1.000
_cell.angle_alpha   90.00
_cell.angle_beta   90.00
_cell.angle_gamma   90.00
#
_symmetry.space_group_name_H-M   'P 1'
#
loop_
_entity.id
_entity.type
_entity.pdbx_description
1 polymer ?
#
loop_
_entity_poly.entity_id
_entity_poly.type
_entity_poly.pdbx_seq_one_letter_code
_entity_poly.pdbx_strand_id
1 'polypeptide(L)'
;MPRATGLSLECGVAANNAAILAFVESGDHLIVTDGCYDPTREFCDGFLKRFKVETTYVSPLITPDELAKEIRPNTKIVFVESPSSLSFEIMDIPALAKVAHDVRTLPSYAEG
;
A
#
# COMPACT_ATOMS: atom_id res chain seq x y z
N MET A 1 -10.98 7.28 27.92
CA MET A 1 -10.20 6.03 27.86
C MET A 1 -8.94 6.31 27.05
N PRO A 2 -7.74 5.89 27.45
CA PRO A 2 -6.57 6.06 26.60
C PRO A 2 -6.76 5.14 25.39
N ARG A 3 -6.96 5.72 24.20
CA ARG A 3 -6.93 4.97 22.94
C ARG A 3 -5.46 4.60 22.73
N ALA A 4 -5.09 3.35 22.93
CA ALA A 4 -3.79 2.89 22.46
C ALA A 4 -3.84 2.93 20.92
N THR A 5 -3.20 3.95 20.33
CA THR A 5 -3.23 4.25 18.88
C THR A 5 -2.13 3.49 18.11
N GLY A 6 -1.51 2.47 18.70
CA GLY A 6 -0.39 1.74 18.09
C GLY A 6 -0.41 0.26 18.44
N LEU A 7 0.03 -0.57 17.49
CA LEU A 7 0.19 -2.01 17.62
C LEU A 7 1.68 -2.37 17.46
N SER A 8 2.29 -2.93 18.50
CA SER A 8 3.67 -3.44 18.44
C SER A 8 3.66 -4.92 18.08
N LEU A 9 4.42 -5.29 17.05
CA LEU A 9 4.59 -6.66 16.60
C LEU A 9 6.05 -7.11 16.76
N GLU A 10 6.30 -8.40 16.55
CA GLU A 10 7.58 -9.04 16.75
C GLU A 10 8.69 -8.53 15.82
N CYS A 11 8.33 -8.05 14.62
CA CYS A 11 9.28 -7.50 13.64
C CYS A 11 8.61 -6.55 12.65
N GLY A 12 9.42 -5.83 11.86
CA GLY A 12 8.92 -4.88 10.85
C GLY A 12 8.13 -5.54 9.73
N VAL A 13 8.52 -6.74 9.28
CA VAL A 13 7.76 -7.49 8.25
C VAL A 13 6.37 -7.87 8.77
N ALA A 14 6.27 -8.28 10.03
CA ALA A 14 4.98 -8.54 10.66
C ALA A 14 4.11 -7.28 10.70
N ALA A 15 4.70 -6.11 11.00
CA ALA A 15 4.00 -4.83 10.97
C ALA A 15 3.47 -4.46 9.58
N ASN A 16 4.28 -4.62 8.54
CA ASN A 16 3.86 -4.36 7.15
C ASN A 16 2.72 -5.30 6.74
N ASN A 17 2.88 -6.60 7.00
CA ASN A 17 1.89 -7.61 6.63
C ASN A 17 0.56 -7.38 7.38
N ALA A 18 0.62 -7.09 8.68
CA ALA A 18 -0.57 -6.79 9.48
C ALA A 18 -1.26 -5.50 9.01
N ALA A 19 -0.50 -4.46 8.69
CA ALA A 19 -1.03 -3.21 8.16
C ALA A 19 -1.76 -3.43 6.82
N ILE A 20 -1.21 -4.26 5.93
CA ILE A 20 -1.87 -4.61 4.67
C ILE A 20 -3.13 -5.44 4.92
N LEU A 21 -3.03 -6.51 5.71
CA LEU A 21 -4.13 -7.43 5.98
C LEU A 21 -5.32 -6.79 6.71
N ALA A 22 -5.09 -5.68 7.41
CA ALA A 22 -6.15 -4.97 8.11
C ALA A 22 -7.18 -4.32 7.17
N PHE A 23 -6.86 -4.10 5.89
CA PHE A 23 -7.73 -3.35 4.96
C PHE A 23 -8.14 -4.11 3.69
N VAL A 24 -7.52 -5.27 3.41
CA VAL A 24 -7.71 -5.99 2.15
C VAL A 24 -8.55 -7.25 2.34
N GLU A 25 -9.39 -7.51 1.36
CA GLU A 25 -10.22 -8.70 1.23
C GLU A 25 -10.00 -9.36 -0.14
N SER A 26 -10.50 -10.59 -0.31
CA SER A 26 -10.41 -11.30 -1.60
C SER A 26 -11.08 -10.50 -2.72
N GLY A 27 -10.34 -10.26 -3.80
CA GLY A 27 -10.79 -9.47 -4.95
C GLY A 27 -10.31 -8.02 -4.93
N ASP A 28 -9.63 -7.58 -3.86
CA ASP A 28 -9.03 -6.25 -3.79
C ASP A 28 -7.71 -6.16 -4.58
N HIS A 29 -7.32 -4.91 -4.82
CA HIS A 29 -6.11 -4.55 -5.54
C HIS A 29 -5.22 -3.63 -4.70
N LEU A 30 -3.91 -3.85 -4.76
CA LEU A 30 -2.89 -3.00 -4.14
C LEU A 30 -1.97 -2.42 -5.21
N ILE A 31 -1.49 -1.21 -4.96
CA ILE A 31 -0.38 -0.61 -5.69
C ILE A 31 0.81 -0.58 -4.74
N VAL A 32 1.96 -1.09 -5.19
CA VAL A 32 3.19 -1.16 -4.40
C VAL A 32 4.33 -0.56 -5.21
N THR A 33 5.16 0.28 -4.60
CA THR A 33 6.37 0.78 -5.28
C THR A 33 7.39 -0.33 -5.46
N ASP A 34 8.00 -0.44 -6.63
CA ASP A 34 8.94 -1.51 -6.99
C ASP A 34 10.24 -1.48 -6.15
N GLY A 35 10.55 -0.33 -5.56
CA GLY A 35 11.64 -0.15 -4.58
C GLY A 35 11.27 -0.61 -3.16
N CYS A 36 10.17 -1.33 -2.97
CA CYS A 36 9.81 -1.87 -1.66
C CYS A 36 10.79 -2.95 -1.20
N TYR A 37 10.90 -3.13 0.12
CA TYR A 37 11.67 -4.19 0.72
C TYR A 37 11.24 -5.59 0.22
N ASP A 38 12.19 -6.45 -0.16
CA ASP A 38 11.94 -7.73 -0.83
C ASP A 38 10.90 -8.64 -0.12
N PRO A 39 10.93 -8.82 1.22
CA PRO A 39 9.89 -9.55 1.93
C PRO A 39 8.46 -9.02 1.74
N THR A 40 8.29 -7.71 1.51
CA THR A 40 6.99 -7.13 1.19
C THR A 40 6.52 -7.61 -0.19
N ARG A 41 7.42 -7.64 -1.18
CA ARG A 41 7.13 -8.18 -2.52
C ARG A 41 6.82 -9.68 -2.45
N GLU A 42 7.60 -10.46 -1.71
CA GLU A 42 7.35 -11.89 -1.50
C GLU A 42 5.98 -12.14 -0.84
N PHE A 43 5.60 -11.31 0.13
CA PHE A 43 4.28 -11.38 0.77
C PHE A 43 3.14 -11.10 -0.24
N CYS A 44 3.28 -10.08 -1.08
CA CYS A 44 2.31 -9.75 -2.12
C CYS A 44 2.19 -10.86 -3.19
N ASP A 45 3.31 -11.27 -3.78
CA ASP A 45 3.34 -12.23 -4.88
C ASP A 45 3.03 -13.67 -4.43
N GLY A 46 3.32 -13.98 -3.17
CA GLY A 46 3.13 -15.30 -2.57
C GLY A 46 1.84 -15.42 -1.76
N PHE A 47 1.75 -14.71 -0.64
CA PHE A 47 0.63 -14.84 0.30
C PHE A 47 -0.63 -14.17 -0.28
N LEU A 48 -0.61 -12.86 -0.55
CA LEU A 48 -1.80 -12.11 -0.98
C LEU A 48 -2.40 -12.64 -2.29
N LYS A 49 -1.56 -13.03 -3.25
CA LYS A 49 -2.01 -13.67 -4.49
C LYS A 49 -2.87 -14.91 -4.24
N ARG A 50 -2.55 -15.74 -3.23
CA ARG A 50 -3.35 -16.93 -2.86
C ARG A 50 -4.70 -16.55 -2.24
N PHE A 51 -4.79 -15.38 -1.61
CA PHE A 51 -6.02 -14.79 -1.09
C PHE A 51 -6.78 -13.96 -2.13
N LYS A 52 -6.42 -14.08 -3.42
CA LYS A 52 -7.05 -13.38 -4.56
C LYS A 52 -6.95 -11.86 -4.46
N VAL A 53 -5.88 -11.38 -3.85
CA VAL A 53 -5.56 -9.96 -3.78
C VAL A 53 -4.51 -9.68 -4.85
N GLU A 54 -4.81 -8.75 -5.75
CA GLU A 54 -3.93 -8.38 -6.86
C GLU A 54 -2.95 -7.29 -6.46
N THR A 55 -1.77 -7.28 -7.07
CA THR A 55 -0.75 -6.25 -6.82
C THR A 55 -0.22 -5.71 -8.14
N THR A 56 -0.23 -4.40 -8.29
CA THR A 56 0.46 -3.67 -9.37
C THR A 56 1.70 -3.01 -8.80
N TYR A 57 2.84 -3.23 -9.46
CA TYR A 57 4.10 -2.62 -9.07
C TYR A 57 4.36 -1.37 -9.93
N VAL A 58 4.73 -0.27 -9.27
CA VAL A 58 4.98 1.01 -9.90
C VAL A 58 6.38 1.54 -9.60
N SER A 59 6.93 2.35 -10.50
CA SER A 59 8.23 2.97 -10.28
C SER A 59 8.26 3.76 -8.97
N PRO A 60 9.36 3.72 -8.19
CA PRO A 60 9.56 4.63 -7.06
C PRO A 60 9.51 6.11 -7.45
N LEU A 61 9.77 6.42 -8.72
CA LEU A 61 9.72 7.78 -9.27
C LEU A 61 8.38 8.08 -9.96
N ILE A 62 7.33 7.29 -9.67
CA ILE A 62 6.01 7.49 -10.26
C ILE A 62 5.48 8.90 -9.97
N THR A 63 4.96 9.54 -11.01
CA THR A 63 4.30 10.84 -10.86
C THR A 63 2.87 10.67 -10.33
N PRO A 64 2.29 11.69 -9.66
CA PRO A 64 0.89 11.65 -9.22
C PRO A 64 -0.10 11.30 -10.35
N ASP A 65 0.13 11.79 -11.57
CA ASP A 65 -0.72 11.55 -12.74
C ASP A 65 -0.61 10.10 -13.26
N GLU A 66 0.57 9.49 -13.15
CA GLU A 66 0.76 8.07 -13.46
C GLU A 66 0.10 7.20 -12.39
N LEU A 67 0.26 7.54 -11.10
CA LEU A 67 -0.39 6.80 -10.02
C LEU A 67 -1.92 6.82 -10.17
N ALA A 68 -2.50 7.96 -10.55
CA ALA A 68 -3.92 8.10 -10.81
C ALA A 68 -4.45 7.14 -11.89
N LYS A 69 -3.62 6.76 -12.87
CA LYS A 69 -3.99 5.83 -13.96
C LYS A 69 -3.95 4.37 -13.54
N GLU A 70 -3.11 4.04 -12.56
CA GLU A 70 -2.98 2.68 -12.03
C GLU A 70 -4.07 2.33 -11.00
N ILE A 71 -4.80 3.34 -10.51
CA ILE A 71 -5.93 3.17 -9.61
C ILE A 71 -7.09 2.48 -10.34
N ARG A 72 -7.64 1.46 -9.68
CA ARG A 72 -8.78 0.65 -10.11
C ARG A 72 -9.93 0.84 -9.11
N PRO A 73 -11.19 0.51 -9.49
CA PRO A 73 -12.33 0.60 -8.57
C PRO A 73 -12.18 -0.24 -7.29
N ASN A 74 -11.37 -1.30 -7.33
CA ASN A 74 -11.06 -2.18 -6.20
C ASN A 74 -9.68 -1.91 -5.58
N THR A 75 -8.98 -0.81 -5.93
CA THR A 75 -7.72 -0.44 -5.26
C THR A 75 -8.01 -0.05 -3.81
N LYS A 76 -7.39 -0.75 -2.85
CA LYS A 76 -7.54 -0.46 -1.41
C LYS A 76 -6.34 0.21 -0.78
N ILE A 77 -5.13 -0.13 -1.22
CA ILE A 77 -3.89 0.35 -0.63
C ILE A 77 -2.96 0.85 -1.72
N VAL A 78 -2.33 1.99 -1.46
CA VAL A 78 -1.10 2.45 -2.14
C VAL A 78 0.02 2.35 -1.11
N PHE A 79 0.91 1.37 -1.29
CA PHE A 79 2.03 1.10 -0.41
C PHE A 79 3.31 1.71 -1.00
N VAL A 80 3.95 2.58 -0.23
CA VAL A 80 5.14 3.34 -0.63
C VAL A 80 6.23 3.17 0.43
N GLU A 81 7.49 3.10 -0.01
CA GLU A 81 8.65 3.02 0.87
C GLU A 81 9.68 4.08 0.47
N SER A 82 9.84 5.12 1.29
CA SER A 82 10.74 6.24 1.00
C SER A 82 11.70 6.47 2.17
N PRO A 83 13.03 6.36 1.96
CA PRO A 83 13.69 5.97 0.72
C PRO A 83 13.40 4.51 0.32
N SER A 84 13.44 4.22 -0.99
CA SER A 84 13.37 2.83 -1.47
C SER A 84 14.45 1.96 -0.84
N SER A 85 14.15 0.69 -0.63
CA SER A 85 15.11 -0.30 -0.18
C SER A 85 16.24 -0.45 -1.21
N LEU A 86 17.48 -0.38 -0.74
CA LEU A 86 18.74 -0.51 -1.52
C LEU A 86 19.03 0.58 -2.56
N SER A 87 18.03 1.09 -3.27
CA SER A 87 18.17 2.06 -4.37
C SER A 87 17.98 3.52 -3.94
N PHE A 88 17.38 3.75 -2.78
CA PHE A 88 17.29 5.05 -2.09
C PHE A 88 16.56 6.18 -2.83
N GLU A 89 15.68 5.90 -3.78
CA GLU A 89 14.82 6.95 -4.36
C GLU A 89 13.92 7.58 -3.30
N ILE A 90 13.76 8.90 -3.37
CA ILE A 90 12.89 9.66 -2.46
C ILE A 90 11.59 9.96 -3.19
N MET A 91 10.47 9.62 -2.56
CA MET A 91 9.13 9.80 -3.12
C MET A 91 8.49 11.08 -2.60
N ASP A 92 7.68 11.73 -3.43
CA ASP A 92 6.83 12.86 -3.00
C ASP A 92 5.60 12.33 -2.26
N ILE A 93 5.79 11.94 -0.99
CA ILE A 93 4.74 11.37 -0.15
C ILE A 93 3.49 12.27 -0.07
N PRO A 94 3.58 13.60 0.13
CA PRO A 94 2.41 14.47 0.11
C PRO A 94 1.62 14.41 -1.20
N ALA A 95 2.30 14.45 -2.36
CA ALA A 95 1.63 14.42 -3.65
C ALA A 95 0.95 13.06 -3.93
N LEU A 96 1.64 11.96 -3.64
CA LEU A 96 1.08 10.60 -3.80
C LEU A 96 -0.08 10.34 -2.84
N ALA A 97 0.02 10.80 -1.58
CA ALA A 97 -1.05 10.67 -0.60
C ALA A 97 -2.30 11.45 -1.01
N LYS A 98 -2.16 12.62 -1.65
CA LYS A 98 -3.30 13.37 -2.19
C LYS A 98 -4.08 12.53 -3.21
N VAL A 99 -3.37 11.92 -4.16
CA VAL A 99 -3.99 11.04 -5.17
C VAL A 99 -4.68 9.85 -4.49
N ALA A 100 -4.03 9.19 -3.53
CA ALA A 100 -4.62 8.07 -2.81
C ALA A 100 -5.88 8.45 -2.00
N HIS A 101 -5.92 9.65 -1.39
CA HIS A 101 -7.07 10.14 -0.66
C HIS A 101 -8.24 10.52 -1.56
N ASP A 102 -7.98 11.06 -2.74
CA ASP A 102 -9.04 11.36 -3.71
C ASP A 102 -9.79 10.07 -4.10
N VAL A 103 -9.10 8.91 -4.12
CA VAL A 103 -9.73 7.58 -4.33
C VAL A 103 -10.53 7.09 -3.13
N ARG A 104 -10.05 7.35 -1.90
CA ARG A 104 -10.73 6.93 -0.66
C ARG A 104 -12.13 7.56 -0.50
N THR A 105 -12.45 8.62 -1.24
CA THR A 105 -13.80 9.20 -1.28
C THR A 105 -14.85 8.29 -1.95
N LEU A 106 -14.45 7.11 -2.47
CA LEU A 106 -15.37 6.08 -2.95
C LEU A 106 -16.08 5.33 -1.81
N PRO A 107 -17.32 4.85 -2.02
CA PRO A 107 -18.36 4.73 -0.98
C PRO A 107 -18.10 3.80 0.22
N SER A 108 -17.07 2.95 0.21
CA SER A 108 -16.92 1.91 1.24
C SER A 108 -16.32 2.41 2.57
N TYR A 109 -15.73 3.60 2.61
CA TYR A 109 -15.02 4.12 3.80
C TYR A 109 -15.29 5.60 4.10
N ALA A 110 -16.40 6.15 3.59
CA ALA A 110 -16.69 7.58 3.68
C ALA A 110 -17.08 8.06 5.10
N GLU A 111 -17.58 7.22 5.99
CA GLU A 111 -17.81 7.59 7.41
C GLU A 111 -17.60 6.41 8.35
N GLY A 112 -16.66 6.57 9.27
CA GLY A 112 -16.35 5.69 10.40
C GLY A 112 -15.42 6.39 11.38
#